data_AF-A0A7S1KWK2-F1
#
_entry.id   AF-A0A7S1KWK2-F1
#
_cell.length_a   1.000
_cell.length_b   1.000
_cell.length_c   1.000
_cell.angle_alpha   90.00
_cell.angle_beta   90.00
_cell.angle_gamma   90.00
#
_symmetry.space_group_name_H-M   'P 1'
#
loop_
_entity.id
_entity.type
_entity.pdbx_description
1 polymer ?
#
loop_
_entity_poly.entity_id
_entity_poly.type
_entity_poly.pdbx_seq_one_letter_code
_entity_poly.pdbx_strand_id
1 'polypeptide(L)'
;AFYGSLAQRAAGAGFAVDVFACSLDQVGLHEMKVFAERTGGYVVMADSFSIHVFRDSFCRVFDCDDDGQLRLGFDAELEVFASRDVGCCGAIGGLSSLGKRGPCVAESEIGCGGTSRWAL
;
A
#
# COMPACT_ATOMS: atom_id res chain seq x y z
N ALA A 1 -6.55 11.67 12.20
CA ALA A 1 -5.21 12.29 12.33
C ALA A 1 -4.73 12.79 10.97
N PHE A 2 -3.82 13.77 10.92
CA PHE A 2 -3.38 14.48 9.72
C PHE A 2 -2.89 13.57 8.58
N TYR A 3 -1.96 12.65 8.84
CA TYR A 3 -1.43 11.75 7.80
C TYR A 3 -2.47 10.78 7.25
N GLY A 4 -3.45 10.37 8.07
CA GLY A 4 -4.53 9.49 7.60
C GLY A 4 -5.41 10.14 6.54
N SER A 5 -5.72 11.44 6.66
CA SER A 5 -6.51 12.15 5.65
C SER A 5 -5.71 12.42 4.37
N LEU A 6 -4.40 12.63 4.48
CA LEU A 6 -3.52 12.74 3.31
C LEU A 6 -3.37 11.41 2.58
N ALA A 7 -3.14 10.31 3.30
CA ALA A 7 -3.04 8.98 2.70
C ALA A 7 -4.34 8.57 2.00
N GLN A 8 -5.49 8.87 2.59
CA GLN A 8 -6.79 8.65 1.95
C GLN A 8 -6.95 9.47 0.66
N ARG A 9 -6.49 10.72 0.65
CA ARG A 9 -6.51 11.57 -0.56
C ARG A 9 -5.58 11.04 -1.64
N ALA A 10 -4.38 10.59 -1.28
CA ALA A 10 -3.42 10.03 -2.22
C ALA A 10 -3.94 8.72 -2.85
N ALA A 11 -4.43 7.79 -2.01
CA ALA A 11 -5.03 6.55 -2.48
C ALA A 11 -6.23 6.79 -3.40
N GLY A 12 -7.12 7.73 -3.05
CA GLY A 12 -8.27 8.09 -3.88
C GLY A 12 -7.91 8.78 -5.21
N ALA A 13 -6.66 9.25 -5.35
CA ALA A 13 -6.14 9.85 -6.58
C ALA A 13 -5.24 8.88 -7.38
N GLY A 14 -5.09 7.62 -6.95
CA GLY A 14 -4.22 6.65 -7.61
C GLY A 14 -2.73 6.91 -7.40
N PHE A 15 -2.35 7.64 -6.35
CA PHE A 15 -0.95 7.97 -6.07
C PHE A 15 -0.35 7.08 -4.98
N ALA A 16 0.82 6.52 -5.27
CA ALA A 16 1.70 5.90 -4.28
C ALA A 16 2.49 6.98 -3.51
N VAL A 17 2.74 6.75 -2.22
CA VAL A 17 3.55 7.61 -1.36
C VAL A 17 4.60 6.78 -0.64
N ASP A 18 5.85 6.97 -1.02
CA ASP A 18 7.02 6.33 -0.39
C ASP A 18 7.58 7.20 0.74
N VAL A 19 8.09 6.57 1.80
CA VAL A 19 8.75 7.24 2.93
C VAL A 19 10.18 6.72 3.07
N PHE A 20 11.13 7.55 2.63
CA PHE A 20 12.56 7.33 2.82
C PHE A 20 13.05 8.19 3.98
N ALA A 21 13.28 7.60 5.14
CA ALA A 21 13.64 8.32 6.36
C ALA A 21 15.02 7.90 6.87
N CYS A 22 15.97 8.83 6.86
CA CYS A 22 17.31 8.59 7.40
C CYS A 22 17.64 9.55 8.54
N SER A 23 17.83 9.02 9.75
CA SER A 23 18.11 9.80 10.95
C SER A 23 18.59 8.88 12.07
N LEU A 24 19.46 9.39 12.96
CA LEU A 24 19.82 8.71 14.21
C LEU A 24 18.68 8.77 15.25
N ASP A 25 17.81 9.77 15.13
CA ASP A 25 16.62 9.95 15.98
C ASP A 25 15.32 9.59 15.24
N GLN A 26 14.23 9.42 15.99
CA GLN A 26 12.92 9.13 15.42
C GLN A 26 12.40 10.25 14.51
N VAL A 27 11.83 9.86 13.37
CA VAL A 27 11.35 10.76 12.31
C VAL A 27 9.83 10.90 12.24
N GLY A 28 9.10 10.30 13.18
CA GLY A 28 7.63 10.27 13.14
C GLY A 28 7.07 9.26 12.14
N LEU A 29 7.79 8.15 11.89
CA LEU A 29 7.33 7.11 10.96
C LEU A 29 6.04 6.45 11.44
N HIS A 30 5.83 6.32 12.76
CA HIS A 30 4.63 5.70 13.30
C HIS A 30 3.36 6.43 12.85
N GLU A 31 3.40 7.75 12.80
CA GLU A 31 2.32 8.61 12.36
C GLU A 31 2.18 8.59 10.82
N MET A 32 3.28 8.42 10.09
CA MET A 32 3.33 8.42 8.62
C MET A 32 3.11 7.05 7.96
N LYS A 33 3.20 5.93 8.69
CA LYS A 33 3.11 4.57 8.14
C LYS A 33 1.83 4.31 7.34
N VAL A 34 0.78 5.07 7.62
CA VAL A 34 -0.52 5.01 6.94
C VAL A 34 -0.43 5.31 5.44
N PHE A 35 0.61 6.00 4.97
CA PHE A 35 0.87 6.17 3.54
C PHE A 35 1.09 4.82 2.86
N ALA A 36 2.10 4.07 3.30
CA ALA A 36 2.39 2.74 2.78
C ALA A 36 1.24 1.76 2.97
N GLU A 37 0.54 1.83 4.12
CA GLU A 37 -0.62 0.96 4.40
C GLU A 37 -1.81 1.20 3.45
N ARG A 38 -1.93 2.38 2.82
CA ARG A 38 -3.09 2.74 1.98
C ARG A 38 -2.79 2.89 0.49
N THR A 39 -1.55 3.15 0.13
CA THR A 39 -1.15 3.46 -1.25
C THR A 39 -0.13 2.47 -1.83
N GLY A 40 0.18 1.40 -1.09
CA GLY A 40 1.18 0.41 -1.51
C GLY A 40 2.62 0.92 -1.58
N GLY A 41 2.90 2.12 -1.07
CA GLY A 41 4.23 2.74 -1.14
C GLY A 41 5.26 2.08 -0.23
N TYR A 42 6.53 2.32 -0.50
CA TYR A 42 7.66 1.79 0.26
C TYR A 42 7.93 2.59 1.54
N VAL A 43 8.46 1.90 2.55
CA VAL A 43 9.04 2.52 3.74
C VAL A 43 10.46 2.01 3.90
N VAL A 44 11.43 2.91 3.86
CA VAL A 44 12.85 2.60 4.07
C VAL A 44 13.39 3.49 5.18
N MET A 45 13.94 2.86 6.21
CA MET A 45 14.57 3.53 7.35
C MET A 45 16.06 3.20 7.41
N ALA A 46 16.89 4.21 7.69
CA ALA A 46 18.32 4.06 7.92
C ALA A 46 18.86 5.16 8.84
N ASP A 47 20.13 5.08 9.23
CA ASP A 47 20.77 6.11 10.07
C ASP A 47 21.20 7.35 9.27
N SER A 48 21.56 7.16 8.00
CA SER A 48 21.98 8.22 7.07
C SER A 48 21.77 7.78 5.62
N PHE A 49 21.50 8.75 4.74
CA PHE A 49 21.37 8.51 3.30
C PHE A 49 22.69 8.05 2.63
N SER A 50 23.84 8.27 3.27
CA SER A 50 25.15 7.91 2.71
C SER A 50 25.52 6.44 2.89
N ILE A 51 24.82 5.71 3.76
CA ILE A 51 25.19 4.33 4.09
C ILE A 51 24.72 3.36 3.00
N HIS A 52 25.45 2.26 2.86
CA HIS A 52 25.15 1.22 1.85
C HIS A 52 23.73 0.67 1.97
N VAL A 53 23.23 0.46 3.19
CA VAL A 53 21.86 -0.05 3.43
C VAL A 53 20.80 0.82 2.75
N PHE A 54 20.88 2.16 2.88
CA PHE A 54 19.94 3.06 2.22
C PHE A 54 20.12 3.03 0.69
N ARG A 55 21.36 3.19 0.23
CA ARG A 55 21.67 3.28 -1.21
C ARG A 55 21.24 2.03 -1.97
N ASP A 56 21.54 0.86 -1.44
CA ASP A 56 21.19 -0.42 -2.07
C ASP A 56 19.67 -0.63 -2.06
N SER A 57 18.98 -0.26 -0.97
CA SER A 57 17.52 -0.34 -0.89
C SER A 57 16.84 0.62 -1.85
N PHE A 58 17.36 1.85 -1.99
CA PHE A 58 16.84 2.85 -2.92
C PHE A 58 17.04 2.41 -4.38
N CYS A 59 18.19 1.83 -4.73
CA CYS A 59 18.42 1.29 -6.07
C CYS A 59 17.41 0.18 -6.42
N ARG A 60 17.10 -0.71 -5.47
CA ARG A 60 16.16 -1.83 -5.69
C ARG A 60 14.73 -1.39 -6.01
N VAL A 61 14.31 -0.21 -5.58
CA VAL A 61 13.00 0.36 -5.95
C VAL A 61 12.86 0.50 -7.47
N PHE A 62 13.98 0.69 -8.17
CA PHE A 62 14.05 0.87 -9.61
C PHE A 62 14.59 -0.36 -10.34
N ASP A 63 14.56 -1.54 -9.71
CA ASP A 63 14.95 -2.77 -10.39
C ASP A 63 14.05 -3.00 -11.61
N CYS A 64 14.68 -3.36 -12.72
CA CYS A 64 13.99 -3.74 -13.94
C CYS A 64 13.77 -5.25 -14.03
N ASP A 65 12.76 -5.66 -14.80
CA ASP A 65 12.58 -7.03 -15.24
C ASP A 65 13.48 -7.39 -16.44
N ASP A 66 13.31 -8.60 -16.97
CA ASP A 66 14.11 -9.13 -18.08
C ASP A 66 13.90 -8.34 -19.40
N ASP A 67 12.79 -7.58 -19.50
CA ASP A 67 12.45 -6.71 -20.63
C ASP A 67 12.92 -5.26 -20.41
N GLY A 68 13.63 -4.99 -19.31
CA GLY A 68 14.16 -3.68 -18.96
C GLY A 68 13.11 -2.70 -18.43
N GLN A 69 11.91 -3.16 -18.06
CA GLN A 69 10.85 -2.33 -17.49
C GLN A 69 10.93 -2.31 -15.97
N LEU A 70 10.58 -1.18 -15.35
CA LEU A 70 10.50 -1.07 -13.89
C LEU A 70 9.52 -2.11 -13.33
N ARG A 71 9.91 -2.81 -12.27
CA ARG A 71 9.06 -3.78 -11.56
C ARG A 71 8.04 -3.10 -10.63
N LEU A 72 7.35 -2.09 -11.15
CA LEU A 72 6.35 -1.29 -10.43
C LEU A 72 5.02 -1.33 -11.18
N GLY A 73 3.93 -1.41 -10.43
CA GLY A 73 2.57 -1.26 -10.93
C GLY A 73 1.90 -0.07 -10.25
N PHE A 74 1.10 0.69 -10.99
CA PHE A 74 0.41 1.87 -10.48
C PHE A 74 -1.06 1.82 -10.86
N ASP A 75 -1.91 2.46 -10.04
CA ASP A 75 -3.35 2.59 -10.25
C ASP A 75 -4.04 1.24 -10.53
N ALA A 76 -3.61 0.21 -9.79
CA ALA A 76 -4.11 -1.14 -9.96
C ALA A 76 -5.35 -1.37 -9.09
N GLU A 77 -6.29 -2.15 -9.63
CA GLU A 77 -7.47 -2.59 -8.91
C GLU A 77 -7.51 -4.11 -8.80
N LEU A 78 -7.78 -4.59 -7.58
CA LEU A 78 -8.03 -5.99 -7.29
C LEU A 78 -9.53 -6.20 -7.09
N GLU A 79 -10.14 -7.08 -7.89
CA GLU A 79 -11.52 -7.50 -7.70
C GLU A 79 -11.61 -9.02 -7.48
N VAL A 80 -12.36 -9.42 -6.45
CA VAL A 80 -12.60 -10.82 -6.08
C VAL A 80 -14.00 -11.24 -6.49
N PHE A 81 -14.06 -12.32 -7.28
CA PHE A 81 -15.29 -13.03 -7.61
C PHE A 81 -15.28 -14.39 -6.92
N ALA A 82 -16.40 -14.76 -6.33
CA ALA A 82 -16.53 -16.01 -5.61
C ALA A 82 -17.84 -16.73 -5.94
N SER A 83 -17.83 -18.05 -5.79
CA SER A 83 -19.03 -18.88 -5.84
C SER A 83 -20.02 -18.48 -4.74
N ARG A 84 -21.30 -18.82 -4.90
CA ARG A 84 -22.38 -18.40 -3.99
C ARG A 84 -22.15 -18.78 -2.52
N ASP A 85 -21.46 -19.88 -2.27
CA ASP A 85 -21.22 -20.41 -0.92
C ASP A 85 -19.90 -19.92 -0.30
N VAL A 86 -19.20 -18.99 -0.96
CA VAL A 86 -17.93 -18.42 -0.50
C VAL A 86 -18.08 -16.90 -0.34
N GLY A 87 -17.89 -16.42 0.89
CA GLY A 87 -17.88 -15.00 1.22
C GLY A 87 -16.45 -14.45 1.36
N CYS A 88 -16.24 -13.23 0.87
CA CYS A 88 -15.03 -12.46 1.04
C CYS A 88 -15.17 -11.56 2.27
N CYS A 89 -14.38 -11.84 3.31
CA CYS A 89 -14.39 -11.07 4.55
C CYS A 89 -13.57 -9.77 4.46
N GLY A 90 -12.65 -9.67 3.50
CA GLY A 90 -11.78 -8.51 3.32
C GLY A 90 -10.36 -8.89 2.90
N ALA A 91 -9.48 -7.89 2.89
CA ALA A 91 -8.07 -8.02 2.56
C ALA A 91 -7.18 -7.30 3.59
N ILE A 92 -5.95 -7.77 3.76
CA ILE A 92 -4.92 -7.17 4.63
C ILE A 92 -3.68 -6.92 3.77
N GLY A 93 -3.23 -5.67 3.71
CA GLY A 93 -2.06 -5.27 2.91
C GLY A 93 -2.04 -3.76 2.66
N GLY A 94 -1.11 -3.31 1.81
CA GLY A 94 -1.09 -1.94 1.29
C GLY A 94 -2.19 -1.77 0.23
N LEU A 95 -3.38 -1.39 0.67
CA LEU A 95 -4.57 -1.32 -0.18
C LEU A 95 -5.64 -0.39 0.40
N SER A 96 -6.57 0.05 -0.46
CA SER A 96 -7.74 0.86 -0.10
C SER A 96 -9.03 0.23 -0.61
N SER A 97 -10.07 0.21 0.22
CA SER A 97 -11.39 -0.26 -0.18
C SER A 97 -12.03 0.66 -1.22
N LEU A 98 -12.58 0.09 -2.30
CA LEU A 98 -13.39 0.79 -3.30
C LEU A 98 -14.90 0.67 -3.01
N GLY A 99 -15.29 0.06 -1.89
CA GLY A 99 -16.68 0.04 -1.42
C GLY A 99 -17.66 -0.74 -2.31
N LYS A 100 -17.16 -1.56 -3.25
CA LYS A 100 -18.00 -2.44 -4.07
C LYS A 100 -18.65 -3.50 -3.18
N ARG A 101 -19.97 -3.38 -2.99
CA ARG A 101 -20.79 -4.39 -2.32
C ARG A 101 -21.30 -5.42 -3.32
N GLY A 102 -21.60 -6.62 -2.85
CA GLY A 102 -22.10 -7.68 -3.71
C GLY A 102 -22.40 -8.97 -2.95
N PRO A 103 -22.93 -9.99 -3.65
CA PRO A 103 -23.31 -11.26 -3.04
C PRO A 103 -22.12 -12.05 -2.47
N CYS A 104 -20.90 -11.78 -2.95
CA CYS A 104 -19.68 -12.39 -2.45
C CYS A 104 -19.08 -11.64 -1.26
N VAL A 105 -19.65 -10.52 -0.78
CA VAL A 105 -19.14 -9.82 0.41
C VAL A 105 -19.73 -10.48 1.66
N ALA A 106 -18.87 -10.97 2.54
CA ALA A 106 -19.32 -11.60 3.79
C ALA A 106 -19.81 -10.56 4.80
N GLU A 107 -20.70 -10.98 5.70
CA GLU A 107 -21.12 -10.14 6.84
C GLU A 107 -19.99 -9.96 7.87
N SER A 108 -19.12 -10.97 8.01
CA SER A 108 -17.93 -10.89 8.85
C SER A 108 -16.83 -10.13 8.12
N GLU A 109 -16.31 -9.07 8.75
CA GLU A 109 -15.24 -8.24 8.20
C GLU A 109 -13.89 -8.57 8.84
N ILE A 110 -12.84 -8.68 7.99
CA ILE A 110 -11.45 -8.86 8.41
C ILE A 110 -10.58 -7.87 7.62
N GLY A 111 -9.79 -7.04 8.31
CA GLY A 111 -8.94 -6.04 7.67
C GLY A 111 -9.77 -4.98 6.94
N CYS A 112 -9.41 -4.69 5.68
CA CYS A 112 -10.21 -3.85 4.79
C CYS A 112 -11.38 -4.65 4.22
N GLY A 113 -12.39 -4.91 5.05
CA GLY A 113 -13.60 -5.65 4.71
C GLY A 113 -14.72 -4.81 4.08
N GLY A 114 -15.92 -5.38 4.04
CA GLY A 114 -17.13 -4.71 3.54
C GLY A 114 -17.14 -4.44 2.02
N THR A 115 -16.21 -5.04 1.28
CA THR A 115 -16.09 -4.91 -0.17
C THR A 115 -15.50 -6.17 -0.80
N SER A 116 -15.68 -6.31 -2.11
CA SER A 116 -14.97 -7.28 -2.95
C SER A 116 -13.99 -6.63 -3.94
N ARG A 117 -13.72 -5.31 -3.81
CA ARG A 117 -12.85 -4.57 -4.72
C ARG A 117 -11.98 -3.56 -3.96
N TRP A 118 -10.69 -3.54 -4.27
CA TRP A 118 -9.69 -2.66 -3.65
C TRP A 118 -8.80 -2.00 -4.71
N ALA A 119 -8.34 -0.79 -4.43
CA ALA A 119 -7.20 -0.19 -5.09
C ALA A 119 -5.92 -0.63 -4.37
N LEU A 120 -4.85 -0.85 -5.13
CA LEU A 120 -3.51 -1.22 -4.64
C LEU A 120 -2.59 0.01 -4.72
#